data_AF-A0A353CE53-F1
#
_entry.id   AF-A0A353CE53-F1
#
_cell.length_a   1.000
_cell.length_b   1.000
_cell.length_c   1.000
_cell.angle_alpha   90.00
_cell.angle_beta   90.00
_cell.angle_gamma   90.00
#
_symmetry.space_group_name_H-M   'P 1'
#
loop_
_entity.id
_entity.type
_entity.pdbx_description
1 polymer ?
#
loop_
_entity_poly.entity_id
_entity_poly.type
_entity_poly.pdbx_seq_one_letter_code
_entity_poly.pdbx_strand_id
1 'polypeptide(L)' 'GDNIQHQLDGLAPIVRANGISDAVEKGYELARMGDAVLLAPACASFDMFRSYEERGTVFKAEVAKLSEKQSGQVA' A
#
# COMPACT_ATOMS: atom_id res chain seq x y z
N GLY A 1 -11.79 8.11 -7.56
CA GLY A 1 -11.19 7.95 -6.23
C GLY A 1 -12.24 7.92 -5.13
N ASP A 2 -13.20 8.86 -5.16
CA ASP A 2 -14.05 9.12 -3.98
C ASP A 2 -15.17 8.10 -3.71
N ASN A 3 -15.49 7.23 -4.67
CA ASN A 3 -16.54 6.22 -4.49
C ASN A 3 -16.16 5.17 -3.42
N ILE A 4 -14.92 4.68 -3.42
CA ILE A 4 -14.45 3.69 -2.43
C ILE A 4 -14.38 4.31 -1.04
N GLN A 5 -13.90 5.55 -0.93
CA GLN A 5 -13.86 6.23 0.37
C GLN A 5 -15.26 6.41 0.94
N HIS A 6 -16.23 6.85 0.14
CA HIS A 6 -17.60 7.03 0.60
C HIS A 6 -18.25 5.70 1.02
N GLN A 7 -17.96 4.61 0.31
CA GLN A 7 -18.47 3.27 0.64
C GLN A 7 -17.89 2.69 1.93
N LEU A 8 -16.69 3.12 2.33
CA LEU A 8 -16.01 2.66 3.55
C LEU A 8 -16.15 3.63 4.72
N ASP A 9 -16.83 4.76 4.52
CA ASP A 9 -16.96 5.80 5.53
C ASP A 9 -17.66 5.26 6.79
N GLY A 10 -17.03 5.49 7.95
CA GLY A 10 -17.48 4.95 9.24
C GLY A 10 -17.27 3.45 9.48
N LEU A 11 -16.81 2.67 8.48
CA LEU A 11 -16.59 1.23 8.61
C LEU A 11 -15.15 0.87 8.98
N ALA A 12 -14.17 1.64 8.52
CA ALA A 12 -12.77 1.47 8.84
C ALA A 12 -12.02 2.82 8.78
N PRO A 13 -10.88 2.97 9.48
CA PRO A 13 -10.01 4.13 9.30
C PRO A 13 -9.53 4.24 7.84
N ILE A 14 -9.63 5.44 7.27
CA ILE A 14 -9.22 5.70 5.89
C ILE A 14 -7.98 6.59 5.90
N VAL A 15 -6.91 6.13 5.27
CA VAL A 15 -5.66 6.89 5.12
C VAL A 15 -5.39 7.09 3.64
N ARG A 16 -5.18 8.36 3.24
CA ARG A 16 -4.82 8.70 1.86
C ARG A 16 -3.32 8.52 1.63
N ALA A 17 -2.97 7.95 0.49
CA ALA A 17 -1.60 7.74 0.06
C ALA A 17 -1.37 8.24 -1.38
N ASN A 18 -0.17 8.74 -1.64
CA ASN A 18 0.28 9.29 -2.92
C ASN A 18 1.06 8.22 -3.70
N GLY A 19 0.35 7.22 -4.22
CA GLY A 19 0.94 6.11 -4.98
C GLY A 19 1.33 4.89 -4.14
N ILE A 20 1.89 3.85 -4.77
CA ILE A 20 2.16 2.55 -4.13
C ILE A 20 3.24 2.65 -3.05
N SER A 21 4.29 3.44 -3.25
CA SER A 21 5.39 3.56 -2.29
C SER A 21 4.91 4.14 -0.95
N ASP A 22 4.21 5.28 -0.98
CA ASP A 22 3.59 5.90 0.21
C ASP A 22 2.53 4.99 0.85
N ALA A 23 1.76 4.24 0.04
CA ALA A 23 0.78 3.29 0.57
C ALA A 23 1.43 2.10 1.30
N VAL A 24 2.57 1.62 0.82
CA VAL A 24 3.34 0.53 1.44
C VAL A 24 3.96 1.00 2.76
N GLU A 25 4.57 2.18 2.79
CA GLU A 25 5.14 2.76 4.02
C GLU A 25 4.07 2.96 5.09
N LYS A 26 2.96 3.64 4.75
CA LYS A 26 1.84 3.84 5.69
C LYS A 26 1.21 2.52 6.14
N GLY A 27 1.04 1.57 5.22
CA GLY A 27 0.50 0.25 5.55
C GLY A 27 1.38 -0.48 6.57
N TYR A 28 2.70 -0.37 6.42
CA TYR A 28 3.66 -0.93 7.36
C TYR A 28 3.64 -0.25 8.73
N GLU A 29 3.62 1.08 8.77
CA GLU A 29 3.58 1.86 10.01
C GLU A 29 2.31 1.64 10.84
N LEU A 30 1.18 1.40 10.17
CA LEU A 30 -0.12 1.15 10.81
C LEU A 30 -0.32 -0.30 11.23
N ALA A 31 0.34 -1.24 10.54
CA ALA A 31 0.24 -2.67 10.82
C ALA A 31 0.98 -3.03 12.12
N ARG A 32 0.45 -4.03 12.83
CA ARG A 32 1.10 -4.60 14.01
C ARG A 32 1.66 -5.97 13.69
N MET A 33 2.53 -6.45 14.57
CA MET A 33 3.05 -7.82 14.47
C MET A 33 1.88 -8.82 14.46
N GLY A 34 1.84 -9.66 13.43
CA GLY A 34 0.76 -10.63 13.21
C GLY A 34 -0.31 -10.17 12.21
N ASP A 35 -0.34 -8.89 11.83
CA ASP A 35 -1.22 -8.38 10.79
C ASP A 35 -0.70 -8.71 9.39
N ALA A 36 -1.60 -8.70 8.40
CA ALA A 36 -1.28 -8.83 6.99
C ALA A 36 -1.68 -7.56 6.22
N VAL A 37 -0.79 -7.07 5.37
CA VAL A 37 -1.06 -5.94 4.46
C VAL A 37 -1.36 -6.50 3.07
N LEU A 38 -2.57 -6.22 2.55
CA LEU A 38 -3.03 -6.71 1.25
C LEU A 38 -3.18 -5.56 0.26
N LEU A 39 -2.55 -5.68 -0.91
CA LEU A 39 -2.85 -4.82 -2.06
C LEU A 39 -4.12 -5.33 -2.78
N ALA A 40 -5.26 -4.71 -2.52
CA ALA A 40 -6.55 -5.04 -3.15
C ALA A 40 -7.12 -3.84 -3.93
N PRO A 41 -6.72 -3.62 -5.20
CA PRO A 41 -7.28 -2.54 -6.00
C PRO A 41 -8.67 -2.94 -6.51
N ALA A 42 -9.68 -2.12 -6.21
CA ALA A 42 -11.09 -2.42 -6.46
C ALA A 42 -11.53 -2.34 -7.93
N CYS A 43 -10.72 -1.85 -8.86
CA CYS A 43 -11.03 -1.84 -10.29
C CYS A 43 -9.74 -1.84 -11.14
N ALA A 44 -9.81 -2.48 -12.31
CA ALA A 44 -8.80 -2.35 -13.36
C ALA A 44 -8.68 -0.88 -13.78
N SER A 45 -7.44 -0.45 -14.05
CA SER A 45 -7.00 0.90 -14.41
C SER A 45 -7.27 2.00 -13.38
N PHE A 46 -6.21 2.37 -12.65
CA PHE A 46 -5.89 3.78 -12.49
C PHE A 46 -4.66 4.03 -13.35
N ASP A 47 -4.70 5.08 -14.17
CA ASP A 47 -3.84 5.42 -15.32
C ASP A 47 -2.31 5.48 -15.07
N MET A 48 -1.82 5.03 -13.92
CA MET A 48 -0.42 5.02 -13.51
C MET A 48 0.36 3.75 -13.89
N PHE A 49 -0.30 2.67 -14.32
CA PHE A 49 0.38 1.40 -14.64
C PHE A 49 -0.20 0.73 -15.89
N ARG A 50 0.68 0.12 -16.69
CA ARG A 50 0.35 -0.57 -17.95
C ARG A 50 -0.39 -1.88 -17.72
N SER A 51 -0.12 -2.57 -16.62
CA SER A 51 -0.79 -3.84 -16.30
C SER A 51 -0.90 -4.10 -14.80
N TYR A 52 -1.67 -5.15 -14.45
CA TYR A 52 -1.75 -5.63 -13.08
C TYR A 52 -0.43 -6.27 -12.61
N GLU A 53 0.34 -6.91 -13.50
CA GLU A 53 1.65 -7.48 -13.14
C GLU A 53 2.65 -6.39 -12.76
N GLU A 54 2.65 -5.28 -13.49
CA GLU A 54 3.53 -4.14 -13.20
C GLU A 54 3.25 -3.60 -11.79
N ARG A 55 1.98 -3.40 -11.44
CA ARG A 55 1.57 -3.00 -10.09
C ARG A 55 2.05 -3.96 -9.02
N GLY A 56 1.86 -5.26 -9.22
CA GLY A 56 2.30 -6.28 -8.27
C GLY A 56 3.82 -6.31 -8.14
N THR A 57 4.54 -6.05 -9.22
CA THR A 57 6.01 -5.97 -9.23
C THR A 57 6.48 -4.75 -8.45
N VAL A 58 5.90 -3.58 -8.67
CA VAL A 58 6.22 -2.36 -7.93
C VAL A 58 5.90 -2.52 -6.44
N PHE A 59 4.74 -3.07 -6.08
CA PHE A 59 4.40 -3.34 -4.69
C PHE A 59 5.41 -4.24 -3.99
N LYS A 60 5.80 -5.37 -4.61
CA LYS A 60 6.82 -6.26 -4.06
C LYS A 60 8.17 -5.57 -3.89
N ALA A 61 8.56 -4.73 -4.85
CA ALA A 61 9.81 -3.97 -4.77
C ALA A 61 9.79 -2.97 -3.61
N GLU A 62 8.70 -2.22 -3.42
CA GLU A 62 8.55 -1.29 -2.30
C GLU A 62 8.53 -2.02 -0.94
N VAL A 63 7.85 -3.17 -0.85
CA VAL A 63 7.88 -4.00 0.38
C VAL A 63 9.29 -4.50 0.70
N ALA A 64 10.06 -4.92 -0.31
CA ALA A 64 11.45 -5.37 -0.10
C ALA A 64 12.35 -4.26 0.46
N LYS A 65 12.16 -3.00 0.02
CA LYS A 65 12.90 -1.84 0.54
C LYS A 65 12.66 -1.58 2.03
N LEU A 66 11.49 -1.93 2.57
CA LEU A 66 11.21 -1.80 4.00
C LEU A 66 12.17 -2.66 4.84
N SER A 67 12.40 -3.91 4.41
CA SER A 67 13.32 -4.84 5.09
C SER A 67 14.77 -4.33 5.07
N GLU A 68 15.18 -3.66 4.00
CA GLU A 68 16.50 -3.05 3.88
C GLU A 68 16.64 -1.82 4.79
N LYS A 69 15.61 -0.96 4.86
CA LYS A 69 15.58 0.21 5.76
C LYS A 69 15.71 -0.18 7.24
N GLN A 70 15.11 -1.30 7.66
CA GLN A 70 15.25 -1.79 9.04
C GLN A 70 16.67 -2.22 9.41
N SER A 71 17.43 -2.71 8.43
CA SER A 71 18.83 -3.12 8.66
C SER A 71 19.78 -1.92 8.84
N GLY A 72 19.38 -0.73 8.36
CA GLY A 72 20.12 0.52 8.48
C GLY A 72 19.70 1.43 9.64
N GLN A 73 18.63 1.08 10.36
CA GLN A 73 18.08 1.87 11.48
C GLN A 73 18.28 1.16 12.84
N VAL A 74 19.33 0.35 12.94
CA VAL A 74 19.93 -0.10 14.20
C VAL A 74 21.27 0.62 14.37
N ALA A 75 21.19 1.83 14.92
CA ALA A 75 22.31 2.57 15.51
C ALA A 75 21.83 3.20 16.82
#